data_AF-A0A377M6M1-F1
#
_entry.id   AF-A0A377M6M1-F1
#
_cell.length_a   1.000
_cell.length_b   1.000
_cell.length_c   1.000
_cell.angle_alpha   90.00
_cell.angle_beta   90.00
_cell.angle_gamma   90.00
#
_symmetry.space_group_name_H-M   'P 1'
#
loop_
_entity.id
_entity.type
_entity.pdbx_description
1 polymer ?
#
loop_
_entity_poly.entity_id
_entity_poly.type
_entity_poly.pdbx_seq_one_letter_code
_entity_poly.pdbx_strand_id
1 'polypeptide(L)'
;MVGLFIFALGVIAVRRKPEEKKAWGKIETLCLAFSVVTFFVTPVQNLAWGGVFKLKDTGYPVFRFVKDVVVNNQEVLDEQARMAELSNMKDTWNVLAVKPKYHTYVVVIGESARRDAMGAFGGHWDNTPFASSVNGTLFTDYIAASGSTQKSLGLTLNRVVDGKPQYQDNFVTLANRAGFQTWWFSNQGQIGEYDTAIASIAKRADEVQFLKKRGF
;
A
#
# COMPACT_ATOMS: atom_id res chain seq x y z
N MET A 1 10.22 15.48 -19.44
CA MET A 1 10.77 15.34 -20.81
C MET A 1 9.91 14.45 -21.71
N VAL A 2 9.59 13.20 -21.33
CA VAL A 2 8.78 12.29 -22.17
C VAL A 2 7.37 12.83 -22.48
N GLY A 3 6.67 13.43 -21.52
CA GLY A 3 5.34 14.01 -21.74
C GLY A 3 5.30 15.17 -22.74
N LEU A 4 6.33 16.04 -22.72
CA LEU A 4 6.47 17.14 -23.69
C LEU A 4 6.75 16.60 -25.10
N PHE A 5 7.51 15.50 -25.20
CA PHE A 5 7.79 14.84 -26.47
C PHE A 5 6.53 14.23 -27.08
N ILE A 6 5.70 13.54 -26.28
CA ILE A 6 4.41 12.99 -26.72
C ILE A 6 3.45 14.10 -27.16
N PHE A 7 3.38 15.21 -26.40
CA PHE A 7 2.55 16.35 -26.75
C PHE A 7 2.98 17.01 -28.06
N ALA A 8 4.28 17.19 -28.27
CA ALA A 8 4.82 17.72 -29.52
C ALA A 8 4.48 16.82 -30.72
N LEU A 9 4.61 15.49 -30.57
CA LEU A 9 4.19 14.53 -31.59
C LEU A 9 2.69 14.61 -31.91
N GLY A 10 1.85 14.79 -30.88
CA GLY A 10 0.41 15.00 -31.04
C GLY A 10 0.07 16.26 -31.84
N VAL A 11 0.74 17.38 -31.56
CA VAL A 11 0.56 18.63 -32.32
C VAL A 11 1.00 18.49 -33.77
N ILE A 12 2.11 17.78 -34.03
CA ILE A 12 2.61 17.50 -35.38
C ILE A 12 1.63 16.61 -36.16
N ALA A 13 1.07 15.59 -35.51
CA ALA A 13 0.10 14.68 -36.11
C ALA A 13 -1.20 15.39 -36.52
N VAL A 14 -1.71 16.31 -35.69
CA VAL A 14 -2.92 17.10 -36.00
C VAL A 14 -2.70 18.10 -37.14
N ARG A 15 -1.47 18.62 -37.29
CA ARG A 15 -1.12 19.59 -38.35
C ARG A 15 -0.75 18.95 -39.69
N ARG A 16 -0.64 17.62 -39.77
CA ARG A 16 -0.33 16.94 -41.03
C ARG A 16 -1.52 16.99 -41.99
N LYS A 17 -1.30 17.43 -43.23
CA LYS A 17 -2.29 17.34 -44.31
C LYS A 17 -2.57 15.86 -44.61
N PRO A 18 -3.83 15.46 -44.85
CA PRO A 18 -4.13 14.10 -45.24
C PRO A 18 -3.49 13.79 -46.59
N GLU A 19 -2.51 12.88 -46.61
CA GLU A 19 -1.96 12.30 -47.83
C GLU A 19 -2.90 11.22 -48.38
N GLU A 20 -2.80 10.93 -49.68
CA GLU A 20 -3.57 9.86 -50.32
C GLU A 20 -3.30 8.51 -49.64
N LYS A 21 -4.36 7.73 -49.42
CA LYS A 21 -4.30 6.42 -48.78
C LYS A 21 -3.46 5.45 -49.61
N LYS A 22 -2.18 5.33 -49.27
CA LYS A 22 -1.27 4.32 -49.83
C LYS A 22 -1.72 2.93 -49.39
N ALA A 23 -1.69 1.95 -50.30
CA ALA A 23 -2.03 0.57 -49.99
C ALA A 23 -1.06 -0.01 -48.94
N TRP A 24 -1.59 -0.79 -48.00
CA TRP A 24 -0.88 -1.33 -46.84
C TRP A 24 0.39 -2.10 -47.27
N GLY A 25 1.55 -1.63 -46.85
CA GLY A 25 2.84 -2.26 -47.14
C GLY A 25 3.08 -3.50 -46.27
N LYS A 26 3.87 -4.46 -46.77
CA LYS A 26 4.20 -5.71 -46.03
C LYS A 26 4.79 -5.45 -44.64
N ILE A 27 5.59 -4.38 -44.48
CA ILE A 27 6.20 -3.99 -43.21
C ILE A 27 5.14 -3.54 -42.21
N GLU A 28 4.17 -2.74 -42.65
CA GLU A 28 3.08 -2.25 -41.80
C GLU A 28 2.18 -3.40 -41.34
N THR A 29 1.91 -4.38 -42.20
CA THR A 29 1.20 -5.62 -41.84
C THR A 29 1.97 -6.44 -40.82
N LEU A 30 3.30 -6.56 -40.97
CA LEU A 30 4.18 -7.23 -40.00
C LEU A 30 4.19 -6.51 -38.64
N CYS A 31 4.30 -5.18 -38.64
CA CYS A 31 4.25 -4.36 -37.43
C CYS A 31 2.88 -4.46 -36.73
N LEU A 32 1.78 -4.49 -37.50
CA LEU A 32 0.43 -4.68 -36.96
C LEU A 32 0.30 -6.07 -36.32
N ALA A 33 0.73 -7.12 -37.03
CA ALA A 33 0.70 -8.49 -36.52
C ALA A 33 1.51 -8.63 -35.22
N PHE A 34 2.72 -8.06 -35.18
CA PHE A 34 3.54 -8.04 -33.97
C PHE A 34 2.88 -7.28 -32.81
N SER A 35 2.24 -6.14 -33.09
CA SER A 35 1.50 -5.36 -32.09
C SER A 35 0.29 -6.12 -31.54
N VAL A 36 -0.43 -6.87 -32.39
CA VAL A 36 -1.53 -7.73 -31.95
C VAL A 36 -1.02 -8.89 -31.09
N VAL A 37 0.08 -9.56 -31.49
CA VAL A 37 0.66 -10.64 -30.70
C VAL A 37 1.07 -10.15 -29.30
N THR A 38 1.82 -9.05 -29.23
CA THR A 38 2.29 -8.48 -27.94
C THR A 38 1.15 -8.06 -27.01
N PHE A 39 0.01 -7.64 -27.54
CA PHE A 39 -1.18 -7.31 -26.75
C PHE A 39 -1.72 -8.50 -25.96
N PHE A 40 -1.66 -9.71 -26.53
CA PHE A 40 -2.19 -10.94 -25.91
C PHE A 40 -1.17 -11.74 -25.12
N VAL A 41 0.12 -11.42 -25.17
CA VAL A 41 1.17 -12.15 -24.42
C VAL A 41 0.83 -12.25 -22.94
N THR A 42 0.55 -11.13 -22.26
CA THR A 42 0.31 -11.11 -20.82
C THR A 42 -1.01 -11.77 -20.41
N PRO A 43 -2.16 -11.54 -21.11
CA PRO A 43 -3.39 -12.30 -20.85
C PRO A 43 -3.24 -13.82 -21.01
N VAL A 44 -2.51 -14.28 -22.03
CA VAL A 44 -2.26 -15.72 -22.28
C VAL A 44 -1.32 -16.30 -21.22
N GLN A 45 -0.28 -15.56 -20.83
CA GLN A 45 0.62 -15.93 -19.74
C GLN A 45 -0.12 -16.06 -18.41
N ASN A 46 -1.03 -15.12 -18.10
CA ASN A 46 -1.89 -15.20 -16.92
C ASN A 46 -2.72 -16.48 -16.95
N LEU A 47 -3.32 -16.84 -18.09
CA LEU A 47 -4.06 -18.10 -18.23
C LEU A 47 -3.17 -19.35 -18.07
N ALA A 48 -1.95 -19.32 -18.60
CA ALA A 48 -1.02 -20.46 -18.57
C ALA A 48 -0.43 -20.73 -17.17
N TRP A 49 -0.25 -19.69 -16.35
CA TRP A 49 0.34 -19.80 -15.01
C TRP A 49 -0.66 -19.70 -13.86
N GLY A 50 -1.92 -20.10 -14.10
CA GLY A 50 -2.95 -20.25 -13.06
C GLY A 50 -3.68 -18.97 -12.66
N GLY A 51 -3.53 -17.89 -13.42
CA GLY A 51 -4.32 -16.67 -13.33
C GLY A 51 -5.57 -16.68 -14.22
N VAL A 52 -6.37 -15.61 -14.15
CA VAL A 52 -7.59 -15.45 -14.96
C VAL A 52 -7.26 -14.69 -16.24
N PHE A 53 -7.71 -15.19 -17.39
CA PHE A 53 -7.61 -14.44 -18.65
C PHE A 53 -8.44 -13.15 -18.56
N LYS A 54 -7.76 -12.01 -18.60
CA LYS A 54 -8.40 -10.70 -18.62
C LYS A 54 -7.79 -9.86 -19.73
N LEU A 55 -8.64 -9.47 -20.67
CA LEU A 55 -8.28 -8.57 -21.77
C LEU A 55 -7.72 -7.22 -21.32
N LYS A 56 -7.96 -6.83 -20.06
CA LYS A 56 -7.39 -5.60 -19.47
C LYS A 56 -5.95 -5.77 -18.97
N ASP A 57 -5.43 -6.99 -18.88
CA ASP A 57 -4.07 -7.22 -18.36
C ASP A 57 -3.00 -7.14 -19.46
N THR A 58 -3.29 -6.43 -20.55
CA THR A 58 -2.40 -6.25 -21.70
C THR A 58 -1.07 -5.63 -21.25
N GLY A 59 0.04 -6.09 -21.84
CA GLY A 59 1.36 -5.50 -21.64
C GLY A 59 1.54 -4.12 -22.29
N TYR A 60 0.52 -3.60 -23.00
CA TYR A 60 0.66 -2.36 -23.75
C TYR A 60 0.77 -1.15 -22.81
N PRO A 61 1.87 -0.36 -22.86
CA PRO A 61 2.18 0.64 -21.83
C PRO A 61 1.09 1.70 -21.60
N VAL A 62 0.43 2.16 -22.67
CA VAL A 62 -0.60 3.19 -22.59
C VAL A 62 -1.86 2.66 -21.89
N PHE A 63 -2.30 1.46 -22.27
CA PHE A 63 -3.47 0.84 -21.65
C PHE A 63 -3.16 0.49 -20.19
N ARG A 64 -1.97 -0.04 -19.91
CA ARG A 64 -1.51 -0.34 -18.57
C ARG A 64 -1.45 0.92 -17.70
N PHE A 65 -0.92 2.03 -18.21
CA PHE A 65 -0.89 3.30 -17.48
C PHE A 65 -2.30 3.79 -17.13
N VAL A 66 -3.22 3.82 -18.10
CA VAL A 66 -4.61 4.23 -17.85
C VAL A 66 -5.30 3.29 -16.86
N LYS A 67 -5.13 1.97 -17.02
CA LYS A 67 -5.65 0.97 -16.09
C LYS A 67 -5.08 1.17 -14.69
N ASP A 68 -3.77 1.32 -14.56
CA ASP A 68 -3.09 1.45 -13.27
C ASP A 68 -3.49 2.75 -12.57
N VAL A 69 -3.78 3.83 -13.30
CA VAL A 69 -4.32 5.06 -12.72
C VAL A 69 -5.78 4.87 -12.28
N VAL A 70 -6.64 4.32 -13.14
CA VAL A 70 -8.09 4.24 -12.86
C VAL A 70 -8.41 3.15 -11.83
N VAL A 71 -7.92 1.93 -12.06
CA VAL A 71 -8.24 0.76 -11.21
C VAL A 71 -7.61 0.89 -9.84
N ASN A 72 -6.33 1.27 -9.74
CA ASN A 72 -5.70 1.39 -8.43
C ASN A 72 -6.30 2.55 -7.61
N ASN A 73 -6.70 3.65 -8.26
CA ASN A 73 -7.41 4.72 -7.54
C ASN A 73 -8.77 4.23 -7.04
N GLN A 74 -9.51 3.46 -7.84
CA GLN A 74 -10.79 2.92 -7.39
C GLN A 74 -10.60 1.97 -6.19
N GLU A 75 -9.60 1.09 -6.24
CA GLU A 75 -9.29 0.19 -5.12
C GLU A 75 -8.93 0.95 -3.83
N VAL A 76 -8.18 2.05 -3.95
CA VAL A 76 -7.84 2.91 -2.80
C VAL A 76 -9.08 3.59 -2.24
N LEU A 77 -9.96 4.12 -3.09
CA LEU A 77 -11.20 4.79 -2.66
C LEU A 77 -12.17 3.80 -1.98
N ASP A 78 -12.33 2.61 -2.55
CA ASP A 78 -13.17 1.56 -1.98
C ASP A 78 -12.64 1.13 -0.59
N GLU A 79 -11.32 1.00 -0.44
CA GLU A 79 -10.69 0.68 0.85
C GLU A 79 -10.86 1.82 1.87
N GLN A 80 -10.75 3.08 1.45
CA GLN A 80 -11.01 4.24 2.31
C GLN A 80 -12.47 4.29 2.79
N ALA A 81 -13.43 4.02 1.90
CA ALA A 81 -14.84 3.96 2.27
C ALA A 81 -15.10 2.84 3.30
N ARG A 82 -14.52 1.66 3.07
CA ARG A 82 -14.61 0.53 4.00
C ARG A 82 -13.95 0.83 5.34
N MET A 83 -12.80 1.51 5.33
CA MET A 83 -12.14 2.00 6.54
C MET A 83 -13.05 2.93 7.33
N ALA A 84 -13.69 3.89 6.68
CA ALA A 84 -14.59 4.83 7.33
C ALA A 84 -15.79 4.12 7.96
N GLU A 85 -16.40 3.15 7.26
CA GLU A 85 -17.53 2.37 7.76
C GLU A 85 -17.13 1.55 9.01
N LEU A 86 -16.02 0.81 8.92
CA LEU A 86 -15.52 -0.02 10.02
C LEU A 86 -14.96 0.81 11.18
N SER A 87 -14.50 2.04 10.94
CA SER A 87 -13.97 2.91 11.99
C SER A 87 -15.01 3.28 13.05
N ASN A 88 -16.30 3.30 12.68
CA ASN A 88 -17.42 3.58 13.58
C ASN A 88 -18.04 2.32 14.20
N MET A 89 -17.66 1.13 13.74
CA MET A 89 -18.17 -0.12 14.32
C MET A 89 -17.50 -0.43 15.65
N LYS A 90 -18.25 -1.07 16.54
CA LYS A 90 -17.69 -1.63 17.77
C LYS A 90 -16.84 -2.86 17.45
N ASP A 91 -15.77 -3.06 18.21
CA ASP A 91 -14.93 -4.25 18.09
C ASP A 91 -15.70 -5.53 18.50
N THR A 92 -15.27 -6.66 17.96
CA THR A 92 -15.91 -7.98 18.16
C THR A 92 -15.12 -8.91 19.08
N TRP A 93 -14.12 -8.39 19.78
CA TRP A 93 -13.24 -9.19 20.63
C TRP A 93 -14.02 -9.86 21.78
N ASN A 94 -13.83 -11.17 21.92
CA ASN A 94 -14.25 -11.93 23.09
C ASN A 94 -13.00 -12.40 23.87
N VAL A 95 -12.62 -11.63 24.88
CA VAL A 95 -11.41 -11.90 25.67
C VAL A 95 -11.73 -12.95 26.74
N LEU A 96 -11.18 -14.16 26.58
CA LEU A 96 -11.46 -15.29 27.47
C LEU A 96 -10.70 -15.23 28.80
N ALA A 97 -9.46 -14.70 28.78
CA ALA A 97 -8.62 -14.55 29.95
C ALA A 97 -7.51 -13.53 29.68
N VAL A 98 -7.04 -12.86 30.73
CA VAL A 98 -5.92 -11.92 30.68
C VAL A 98 -4.94 -12.28 31.79
N LYS A 99 -3.66 -12.51 31.44
CA LYS A 99 -2.57 -12.78 32.38
C LYS A 99 -1.32 -11.99 31.96
N PRO A 100 -1.26 -10.68 32.29
CA PRO A 100 -0.18 -9.82 31.83
C PRO A 100 1.11 -10.14 32.59
N LYS A 101 2.23 -10.24 31.86
CA LYS A 101 3.57 -10.41 32.46
C LYS A 101 4.11 -9.09 33.01
N TYR A 102 3.76 -7.98 32.37
CA TYR A 102 4.23 -6.63 32.68
C TYR A 102 3.04 -5.69 32.86
N HIS A 103 3.24 -4.58 33.56
CA HIS A 103 2.23 -3.52 33.68
C HIS A 103 2.19 -2.60 32.44
N THR A 104 3.34 -2.36 31.82
CA THR A 104 3.49 -1.42 30.72
C THR A 104 4.06 -2.13 29.50
N TYR A 105 3.40 -1.95 28.36
CA TYR A 105 3.84 -2.42 27.05
C TYR A 105 4.01 -1.22 26.14
N VAL A 106 5.17 -1.10 25.50
CA VAL A 106 5.46 -0.02 24.56
C VAL A 106 5.65 -0.63 23.17
N VAL A 107 4.85 -0.17 22.21
CA VAL A 107 4.95 -0.55 20.80
C VAL A 107 5.43 0.67 20.03
N VAL A 108 6.61 0.54 19.39
CA VAL A 108 7.17 1.59 18.53
C VAL A 108 6.95 1.19 17.07
N ILE A 109 6.16 1.99 16.36
CA ILE A 109 5.92 1.80 14.92
C ILE A 109 6.86 2.73 14.16
N GLY A 110 7.88 2.14 13.52
CA GLY A 110 8.83 2.86 12.68
C GLY A 110 8.25 3.26 11.32
N GLU A 111 9.02 4.02 10.55
CA GLU A 111 8.67 4.45 9.19
C GLU A 111 9.85 4.20 8.25
N SER A 112 9.59 3.52 7.13
CA SER A 112 10.53 3.33 6.01
C SER A 112 11.93 2.75 6.34
N ALA A 113 12.18 2.26 7.55
CA ALA A 113 13.46 1.68 7.94
C ALA A 113 13.64 0.30 7.28
N ARG A 114 14.79 0.09 6.64
CA ARG A 114 15.14 -1.18 5.99
C ARG A 114 16.20 -1.93 6.78
N ARG A 115 16.10 -3.25 6.80
CA ARG A 115 17.03 -4.15 7.50
C ARG A 115 18.48 -3.93 7.09
N ASP A 116 18.75 -3.89 5.78
CA ASP A 116 20.10 -3.74 5.20
C ASP A 116 20.73 -2.37 5.45
N ALA A 117 19.93 -1.40 5.88
CA ALA A 117 20.39 -0.06 6.24
C ALA A 117 20.59 0.11 7.76
N MET A 118 20.31 -0.90 8.59
CA MET A 118 20.46 -0.82 10.05
C MET A 118 21.59 -1.74 10.54
N GLY A 119 22.60 -1.16 11.19
CA GLY A 119 23.77 -1.92 11.69
C GLY A 119 23.41 -3.09 12.59
N ALA A 120 22.48 -2.89 13.53
CA ALA A 120 22.00 -3.92 14.47
C ALA A 120 21.34 -5.12 13.76
N PHE A 121 20.90 -4.95 12.51
CA PHE A 121 20.25 -5.98 11.72
C PHE A 121 21.15 -6.52 10.59
N GLY A 122 22.47 -6.27 10.65
CA GLY A 122 23.44 -6.74 9.67
C GLY A 122 23.71 -5.78 8.52
N GLY A 123 23.25 -4.52 8.63
CA GLY A 123 23.63 -3.46 7.70
C GLY A 123 25.10 -3.06 7.81
N HIS A 124 25.63 -2.42 6.76
CA HIS A 124 27.07 -2.07 6.69
C HIS A 124 27.48 -0.94 7.64
N TRP A 125 26.56 -0.06 8.04
CA TRP A 125 26.85 1.14 8.82
C TRP A 125 26.57 0.94 10.32
N ASP A 126 27.42 1.50 11.18
CA ASP A 126 27.18 1.58 12.63
C ASP A 126 26.27 2.76 12.97
N ASN A 127 25.00 2.67 12.57
CA ASN A 127 24.00 3.72 12.74
C ASN A 127 22.90 3.38 13.77
N THR A 128 23.05 2.26 14.48
CA THR A 128 22.13 1.83 15.53
C THR A 128 22.85 1.36 16.81
N PRO A 129 23.79 2.14 17.37
CA PRO A 129 24.66 1.69 18.47
C PRO A 129 23.88 1.31 19.74
N PHE A 130 22.75 1.99 20.01
CA PHE A 130 21.87 1.62 21.12
C PHE A 130 21.23 0.24 20.89
N ALA A 131 20.60 0.01 19.73
CA ALA A 131 19.96 -1.27 19.44
C ALA A 131 20.97 -2.44 19.40
N SER A 132 22.22 -2.18 18.99
CA SER A 132 23.30 -3.17 18.97
C SER A 132 23.83 -3.56 20.36
N SER A 133 23.60 -2.73 21.38
CA SER A 133 24.18 -2.91 22.72
C SER A 133 23.19 -3.37 23.80
N VAL A 134 21.89 -3.22 23.55
CA VAL A 134 20.85 -3.62 24.52
C VAL A 134 20.50 -5.11 24.40
N ASN A 135 20.12 -5.71 25.53
CA ASN A 135 19.58 -7.06 25.54
C ASN A 135 18.19 -7.07 24.90
N GLY A 136 18.04 -7.80 23.80
CA GLY A 136 16.78 -7.95 23.10
C GLY A 136 16.80 -9.11 22.10
N THR A 137 15.62 -9.49 21.62
CA THR A 137 15.48 -10.46 20.54
C THR A 137 15.29 -9.71 19.23
N LEU A 138 16.22 -9.88 18.29
CA LEU A 138 16.13 -9.28 16.96
C LEU A 138 15.52 -10.27 15.98
N PHE A 139 14.46 -9.85 15.30
CA PHE A 139 13.88 -10.59 14.18
C PHE A 139 14.56 -10.14 12.89
N THR A 140 15.51 -10.94 12.41
CA THR A 140 16.31 -10.59 11.22
C THR A 140 15.62 -10.92 9.90
N ASP A 141 14.62 -11.81 9.89
CA ASP A 141 13.95 -12.24 8.66
C ASP A 141 12.48 -11.80 8.61
N TYR A 142 12.19 -10.65 9.23
CA TYR A 142 10.86 -10.03 9.19
C TYR A 142 10.64 -9.29 7.85
N ILE A 143 9.53 -9.61 7.19
CA ILE A 143 9.09 -8.96 5.95
C ILE A 143 7.79 -8.21 6.24
N ALA A 144 7.72 -6.94 5.84
CA ALA A 144 6.53 -6.12 6.00
C ALA A 144 5.34 -6.71 5.21
N ALA A 145 4.12 -6.57 5.74
CA ALA A 145 2.92 -7.08 5.10
C ALA A 145 2.60 -6.39 3.76
N SER A 146 3.13 -5.19 3.52
CA SER A 146 3.06 -4.51 2.22
C SER A 146 4.15 -3.45 2.05
N GLY A 147 4.32 -2.96 0.81
CA GLY A 147 5.29 -1.91 0.45
C GLY A 147 4.82 -0.48 0.69
N SER A 148 3.53 -0.26 1.02
CA SER A 148 2.99 1.05 1.39
C SER A 148 2.55 1.08 2.85
N THR A 149 2.70 2.23 3.52
CA THR A 149 2.39 2.41 4.95
C THR A 149 0.95 2.02 5.28
N GLN A 150 -0.02 2.51 4.49
CA GLN A 150 -1.45 2.24 4.73
C GLN A 150 -1.77 0.74 4.68
N LYS A 151 -1.31 0.03 3.64
CA LYS A 151 -1.60 -1.39 3.46
C LYS A 151 -0.81 -2.25 4.44
N SER A 152 0.45 -1.91 4.70
CA SER A 152 1.31 -2.62 5.63
C SER A 152 0.74 -2.58 7.05
N LEU A 153 0.46 -1.37 7.57
CA LEU A 153 -0.08 -1.22 8.91
C LEU A 153 -1.53 -1.72 9.01
N GLY A 154 -2.32 -1.56 7.94
CA GLY A 154 -3.63 -2.19 7.84
C GLY A 154 -3.56 -3.69 8.10
N LEU A 155 -2.66 -4.40 7.44
CA LEU A 155 -2.52 -5.85 7.59
C LEU A 155 -1.80 -6.28 8.87
N THR A 156 -0.87 -5.48 9.39
CA THR A 156 -0.07 -5.84 10.58
C THR A 156 -0.80 -5.57 11.89
N LEU A 157 -1.55 -4.47 12.00
CA LEU A 157 -2.11 -4.00 13.29
C LEU A 157 -3.56 -4.42 13.52
N ASN A 158 -4.21 -4.99 12.50
CA ASN A 158 -5.61 -5.39 12.53
C ASN A 158 -5.76 -6.89 12.33
N ARG A 159 -6.86 -7.45 12.81
CA ARG A 159 -7.29 -8.79 12.43
C ARG A 159 -7.54 -8.83 10.92
N VAL A 160 -6.98 -9.83 10.24
CA VAL A 160 -7.17 -10.01 8.80
C VAL A 160 -8.12 -11.19 8.56
N VAL A 161 -9.18 -10.94 7.79
CA VAL A 161 -10.15 -11.96 7.36
C VAL A 161 -10.26 -11.86 5.85
N ASP A 162 -10.08 -12.99 5.14
CA ASP A 162 -10.09 -13.06 3.67
C ASP A 162 -9.15 -12.06 2.99
N GLY A 163 -7.97 -11.85 3.59
CA GLY A 163 -6.95 -10.91 3.10
C GLY A 163 -7.29 -9.43 3.31
N LYS A 164 -8.38 -9.12 4.02
CA LYS A 164 -8.85 -7.75 4.30
C LYS A 164 -8.71 -7.42 5.78
N PRO A 165 -8.11 -6.28 6.14
CA PRO A 165 -8.01 -5.86 7.53
C PRO A 165 -9.35 -5.40 8.10
N GLN A 166 -9.68 -5.83 9.32
CA GLN A 166 -10.87 -5.44 10.08
C GLN A 166 -10.49 -4.32 11.05
N TYR A 167 -10.68 -3.06 10.65
CA TYR A 167 -10.18 -1.88 11.40
C TYR A 167 -10.78 -1.70 12.80
N GLN A 168 -11.97 -2.24 13.02
CA GLN A 168 -12.61 -2.32 14.33
C GLN A 168 -11.95 -3.33 15.25
N ASP A 169 -11.36 -4.39 14.70
CA ASP A 169 -10.67 -5.45 15.43
C ASP A 169 -9.16 -5.24 15.31
N ASN A 170 -8.63 -4.27 16.04
CA ASN A 170 -7.21 -3.95 16.04
C ASN A 170 -6.54 -4.16 17.41
N PHE A 171 -5.21 -4.15 17.45
CA PHE A 171 -4.47 -4.45 18.68
C PHE A 171 -4.76 -3.45 19.83
N VAL A 172 -5.10 -2.19 19.52
CA VAL A 172 -5.49 -1.18 20.53
C VAL A 172 -6.84 -1.55 21.14
N THR A 173 -7.84 -1.84 20.31
CA THR A 173 -9.15 -2.30 20.81
C THR A 173 -9.04 -3.59 21.61
N LEU A 174 -8.18 -4.51 21.21
CA LEU A 174 -7.91 -5.73 21.97
C LEU A 174 -7.28 -5.43 23.33
N ALA A 175 -6.32 -4.51 23.38
CA ALA A 175 -5.70 -4.08 24.63
C ALA A 175 -6.72 -3.42 25.58
N ASN A 176 -7.58 -2.54 25.07
CA ASN A 176 -8.68 -1.96 25.86
C ASN A 176 -9.60 -3.04 26.42
N ARG A 177 -9.96 -4.04 25.60
CA ARG A 177 -10.80 -5.17 26.03
C ARG A 177 -10.13 -6.08 27.03
N ALA A 178 -8.81 -6.15 27.00
CA ALA A 178 -8.00 -6.84 28.00
C ALA A 178 -7.80 -6.01 29.29
N GLY A 179 -8.37 -4.81 29.39
CA GLY A 179 -8.33 -3.96 30.59
C GLY A 179 -7.09 -3.08 30.70
N PHE A 180 -6.30 -2.94 29.64
CA PHE A 180 -5.21 -1.98 29.60
C PHE A 180 -5.74 -0.58 29.29
N GLN A 181 -5.13 0.44 29.91
CA GLN A 181 -5.26 1.81 29.43
C GLN A 181 -4.34 2.01 28.22
N THR A 182 -4.86 2.54 27.12
CA THR A 182 -4.09 2.72 25.90
C THR A 182 -3.79 4.18 25.60
N TRP A 183 -2.55 4.43 25.18
CA TRP A 183 -2.05 5.74 24.81
C TRP A 183 -1.45 5.67 23.41
N TRP A 184 -1.84 6.61 22.55
CA TRP A 184 -1.32 6.74 21.20
C TRP A 184 -0.60 8.07 21.01
N PHE A 185 0.72 8.02 20.83
CA PHE A 185 1.53 9.18 20.49
C PHE A 185 1.97 9.09 19.03
N SER A 186 1.76 10.15 18.25
CA SER A 186 2.15 10.18 16.85
C SER A 186 2.87 11.48 16.48
N ASN A 187 4.04 11.34 15.86
CA ASN A 187 4.76 12.44 15.21
C ASN A 187 4.44 12.54 13.71
N GLN A 188 3.57 11.68 13.19
CA GLN A 188 3.04 11.82 11.84
C GLN A 188 1.94 12.89 11.84
N GLY A 189 1.92 13.73 10.81
CA GLY A 189 0.86 14.73 10.66
C GLY A 189 -0.48 14.04 10.47
N GLN A 190 -1.52 14.52 11.15
CA GLN A 190 -2.88 14.10 10.89
C GLN A 190 -3.27 14.62 9.48
N ILE A 191 -3.35 13.73 8.49
CA ILE A 191 -3.92 14.04 7.19
C ILE A 191 -5.42 13.81 7.33
N GLY A 192 -6.20 14.89 7.39
CA GLY A 192 -7.66 14.85 7.41
C GLY A 192 -8.25 14.16 8.64
N GLU A 193 -9.58 14.23 8.75
CA GLU A 193 -10.27 13.71 9.92
C GLU A 193 -10.39 12.17 9.90
N TYR A 194 -10.14 11.47 8.79
CA TYR A 194 -10.33 10.02 8.67
C TYR A 194 -9.40 9.29 7.68
N ASP A 195 -8.33 9.91 7.15
CA ASP A 195 -7.79 9.46 5.85
C ASP A 195 -6.77 8.30 5.90
N THR A 196 -6.44 7.76 7.08
CA THR A 196 -5.43 6.68 7.19
C THR A 196 -5.78 5.59 8.20
N ALA A 197 -5.29 4.38 7.95
CA ALA A 197 -5.41 3.22 8.83
C ALA A 197 -4.87 3.54 10.25
N ILE A 198 -3.79 4.32 10.30
CA ILE A 198 -3.16 4.77 11.53
C ILE A 198 -4.11 5.65 12.33
N ALA A 199 -4.73 6.65 11.69
CA ALA A 199 -5.67 7.54 12.36
C ALA A 199 -6.89 6.77 12.90
N SER A 200 -7.40 5.79 12.14
CA SER A 200 -8.53 4.94 12.59
C SER A 200 -8.17 4.08 13.80
N ILE A 201 -6.94 3.57 13.90
CA ILE A 201 -6.48 2.78 15.05
C ILE A 201 -6.22 3.72 16.24
N ALA A 202 -5.54 4.84 15.99
CA ALA A 202 -5.19 5.83 17.00
C ALA A 202 -6.42 6.36 17.74
N LYS A 203 -7.49 6.72 17.01
CA LYS A 203 -8.76 7.21 17.59
C LYS A 203 -9.46 6.23 18.54
N ARG A 204 -9.06 4.95 18.53
CA ARG A 204 -9.61 3.91 19.41
C ARG A 204 -8.80 3.73 20.69
N ALA A 205 -7.67 4.42 20.84
CA ALA A 205 -6.97 4.50 22.11
C ALA A 205 -7.72 5.40 23.09
N ASP A 206 -7.55 5.16 24.39
CA ASP A 206 -8.17 6.00 25.42
C ASP A 206 -7.62 7.43 25.38
N GLU A 207 -6.31 7.56 25.15
CA GLU A 207 -5.61 8.84 25.06
C GLU A 207 -4.85 8.97 23.75
N VAL A 208 -5.02 10.08 23.03
CA VAL A 208 -4.40 10.31 21.71
C VAL A 208 -3.72 11.67 21.65
N GLN A 209 -2.43 11.67 21.28
CA GLN A 209 -1.65 12.88 21.11
C GLN A 209 -0.90 12.88 19.77
N PHE A 210 -1.29 13.80 18.89
CA PHE A 210 -0.56 14.11 17.66
C PHE A 210 0.37 15.30 17.90
N LEU A 211 1.68 15.07 17.82
CA LEU A 211 2.72 16.06 18.09
C LEU A 211 2.85 17.09 16.95
N LYS A 212 2.49 16.70 15.72
CA LYS A 212 2.42 17.62 14.58
C LYS A 212 0.98 18.03 14.31
N LYS A 213 0.61 19.23 14.76
CA LYS A 213 -0.56 19.94 14.21
C LYS A 213 -0.17 20.49 12.85
N ARG A 214 -0.75 19.99 11.76
CA ARG A 214 -0.69 20.72 10.49
C ARG A 214 -1.60 21.95 10.64
N GLY A 215 -1.01 23.07 11.07
CA GLY A 215 -1.55 24.37 10.73
C GLY A 215 -1.43 24.56 9.22
N PHE A 216 -2.43 25.20 8.63
CA PHE A 216 -2.39 25.70 7.25
C PHE A 216 -1.11 26.51 6.98
#